data_AF-C9LCW0-F1
#
_entry.id   AF-C9LCW0-F1
#
_cell.length_a   1.000
_cell.length_b   1.000
_cell.length_c   1.000
_cell.angle_alpha   90.00
_cell.angle_beta   90.00
_cell.angle_gamma   90.00
#
_symmetry.space_group_name_H-M   'P 1'
#
loop_
_entity.id
_entity.type
_entity.pdbx_description
1 polymer ?
#
loop_
_entity_poly.entity_id
_entity_poly.type
_entity_poly.pdbx_seq_one_letter_code
_entity_poly.pdbx_strand_id
1 'polypeptide(L)'
;MRRISILLPLTLLSLALNAQTKRVVEEEFTGTHCGWCVRGIAGIEASKQKYGDRLIIIAVHGSVYDATPMSELSEKAGYEEILSSIRGFPACKLDRQTDTLDPYYGRASSGYHITEEIDAQLSKTPPADLTATVSWKDADCSEIEVKTNVNFYQSGGDYRLAYVLTADSLKDKSSSWYQLNSYYDLDDDPDVKNDPNLAPYTKESKYIKNMSYNHVPIDGQGVNKGLEGSLPETITAGSSYEHRVSMRVRTDILPNIRKEYLHAIILLLNKQTNQIDNAIEVDVPPPHTASITTAQNSLPTVTAYYSVDGRRLTHPQQGLNIIRLSDGSTRKVMITE
;
A
#
# COMPACT_ATOMS: atom_id res chain seq x y z
N MET A 1 4.21 58.20 -39.19
CA MET A 1 4.97 57.39 -38.23
C MET A 1 3.99 56.46 -37.51
N ARG A 2 3.88 55.19 -37.95
CA ARG A 2 3.02 54.19 -37.30
C ARG A 2 3.83 53.50 -36.20
N ARG A 3 3.37 53.61 -34.95
CA ARG A 3 3.93 52.85 -33.83
C ARG A 3 3.52 51.39 -33.99
N ILE A 4 4.48 50.53 -34.28
CA ILE A 4 4.32 49.08 -34.25
C ILE A 4 4.55 48.68 -32.80
N SER A 5 3.46 48.35 -32.10
CA SER A 5 3.54 47.73 -30.78
C SER A 5 3.79 46.24 -31.00
N ILE A 6 5.03 45.80 -30.74
CA ILE A 6 5.39 44.38 -30.70
C ILE A 6 4.80 43.83 -29.40
N LEU A 7 3.65 43.16 -29.48
CA LEU A 7 3.22 42.25 -28.42
C LEU A 7 4.09 40.99 -28.53
N LEU A 8 5.05 40.85 -27.61
CA LEU A 8 5.67 39.56 -27.34
C LEU A 8 4.56 38.65 -26.78
N PRO A 9 4.31 37.45 -27.35
CA PRO A 9 3.49 36.48 -26.66
C PRO A 9 4.32 36.01 -25.46
N LEU A 10 3.92 36.43 -24.26
CA LEU A 10 4.33 35.76 -23.04
C LEU A 10 3.70 34.36 -23.13
N THR A 11 4.43 33.40 -23.72
CA THR A 11 4.12 31.98 -23.54
C THR A 11 4.27 31.70 -22.06
N LEU A 12 3.18 31.87 -21.31
CA LEU A 12 2.94 31.12 -20.10
C LEU A 12 2.97 29.66 -20.52
N LEU A 13 4.17 29.08 -20.47
CA LEU A 13 4.31 27.65 -20.34
C LEU A 13 3.54 27.33 -19.07
N SER A 14 2.32 26.82 -19.21
CA SER A 14 1.58 26.23 -18.12
C SER A 14 2.40 25.03 -17.66
N LEU A 15 3.38 25.27 -16.79
CA LEU A 15 3.73 24.31 -15.77
C LEU A 15 2.41 24.05 -15.06
N ALA A 16 1.71 23.00 -15.48
CA ALA A 16 0.76 22.35 -14.62
C ALA A 16 1.57 22.03 -13.37
N LEU A 17 1.41 22.87 -12.37
CA LEU A 17 1.98 22.70 -11.05
C LEU A 17 1.24 21.48 -10.50
N ASN A 18 1.69 20.28 -10.89
CA ASN A 18 1.33 19.07 -10.16
C ASN A 18 1.96 19.28 -8.79
N ALA A 19 1.20 19.88 -7.88
CA ALA A 19 1.60 20.01 -6.50
C ALA A 19 1.96 18.61 -6.02
N GLN A 20 3.21 18.44 -5.61
CA GLN A 20 3.70 17.13 -5.19
C GLN A 20 2.82 16.66 -4.04
N THR A 21 2.33 15.42 -4.10
CA THR A 21 1.47 14.91 -3.03
C THR A 21 2.36 14.30 -1.96
N LYS A 22 2.52 15.02 -0.84
CA LYS A 22 3.21 14.48 0.34
C LYS A 22 2.37 13.41 1.00
N ARG A 23 2.84 12.18 1.05
CA ARG A 23 2.28 11.14 1.92
C ARG A 23 3.22 10.93 3.10
N VAL A 24 2.64 10.76 4.27
CA VAL A 24 3.37 10.44 5.51
C VAL A 24 3.30 8.94 5.71
N VAL A 25 4.44 8.35 6.02
CA VAL A 25 4.52 6.95 6.42
C VAL A 25 4.64 6.89 7.93
N GLU A 26 3.71 6.21 8.57
CA GLU A 26 3.83 5.82 9.97
C GLU A 26 4.27 4.36 10.03
N GLU A 27 5.51 4.16 10.43
CA GLU A 27 5.98 2.84 10.86
C GLU A 27 5.59 2.70 12.33
N GLU A 28 4.49 1.99 12.57
CA GLU A 28 4.01 1.66 13.90
C GLU A 28 4.69 0.37 14.37
N PHE A 29 5.17 0.38 15.61
CA PHE A 29 5.91 -0.70 16.24
C PHE A 29 5.10 -1.23 17.41
N THR A 30 4.69 -2.47 17.27
CA THR A 30 3.69 -3.11 18.12
C THR A 30 4.07 -4.54 18.44
N GLY A 31 3.15 -5.26 19.07
CA GLY A 31 3.30 -6.69 19.25
C GLY A 31 1.99 -7.32 19.67
N THR A 32 1.79 -8.55 19.23
CA THR A 32 0.75 -9.38 19.83
C THR A 32 1.06 -9.54 21.32
N HIS A 33 0.03 -9.56 22.17
CA HIS A 33 0.17 -9.55 23.64
C HIS A 33 0.72 -8.28 24.28
N CYS A 34 1.02 -7.22 23.52
CA CYS A 34 1.35 -5.91 24.09
C CYS A 34 0.09 -5.23 24.66
N GLY A 35 0.02 -5.08 25.99
CA GLY A 35 -1.18 -4.58 26.67
C GLY A 35 -1.61 -3.17 26.25
N TRP A 36 -0.65 -2.28 26.00
CA TRP A 36 -0.93 -0.90 25.62
C TRP A 36 -1.12 -0.71 24.12
N CYS A 37 -0.82 -1.72 23.29
CA CYS A 37 -0.81 -1.58 21.84
C CYS A 37 -2.21 -1.45 21.21
N VAL A 38 -3.28 -1.75 21.94
CA VAL A 38 -4.64 -1.38 21.54
C VAL A 38 -4.81 0.13 21.31
N ARG A 39 -4.03 0.96 22.02
CA ARG A 39 -3.97 2.41 21.78
C ARG A 39 -3.36 2.73 20.42
N GLY A 40 -2.34 1.98 19.98
CA GLY A 40 -1.77 2.12 18.63
C GLY A 40 -2.78 1.78 17.54
N ILE A 41 -3.56 0.71 17.72
CA ILE A 41 -4.67 0.36 16.84
C ILE A 41 -5.70 1.50 16.76
N ALA A 42 -6.13 2.02 17.92
CA ALA A 42 -7.04 3.17 17.98
C ALA A 42 -6.47 4.41 17.25
N GLY A 43 -5.15 4.63 17.37
CA GLY A 43 -4.45 5.77 16.77
C GLY A 43 -4.39 5.67 15.25
N ILE A 44 -4.06 4.48 14.75
CA ILE A 44 -4.09 4.16 13.33
C ILE A 44 -5.51 4.34 12.77
N GLU A 45 -6.53 3.77 13.41
CA GLU A 45 -7.92 3.85 12.93
C GLU A 45 -8.42 5.29 12.86
N ALA A 46 -8.24 6.06 13.94
CA ALA A 46 -8.61 7.48 13.99
C ALA A 46 -7.83 8.31 12.96
N SER A 47 -6.53 8.04 12.79
CA SER A 47 -5.68 8.79 11.86
C SER A 47 -5.98 8.44 10.41
N LYS A 48 -6.22 7.17 10.08
CA LYS A 48 -6.68 6.76 8.74
C LYS A 48 -8.04 7.36 8.41
N GLN A 49 -8.95 7.48 9.37
CA GLN A 49 -10.23 8.17 9.16
C GLN A 49 -10.03 9.67 8.83
N LYS A 50 -9.06 10.34 9.48
CA LYS A 50 -8.77 11.76 9.26
C LYS A 50 -8.00 12.02 7.96
N TYR A 51 -7.01 11.18 7.64
CA TYR A 51 -6.02 11.46 6.59
C TYR A 51 -6.19 10.63 5.32
N GLY A 52 -6.93 9.51 5.37
CA GLY A 52 -7.11 8.60 4.25
C GLY A 52 -5.76 8.18 3.64
N ASP A 53 -5.64 8.33 2.33
CA ASP A 53 -4.45 7.93 1.55
C ASP A 53 -3.24 8.85 1.73
N ARG A 54 -3.38 9.95 2.48
CA ARG A 54 -2.25 10.83 2.84
C ARG A 54 -1.40 10.23 3.97
N LEU A 55 -1.93 9.26 4.70
CA LEU A 55 -1.24 8.50 5.74
C LEU A 55 -1.15 7.03 5.34
N ILE A 56 0.08 6.54 5.20
CA ILE A 56 0.44 5.18 4.87
C ILE A 56 0.93 4.52 6.16
N ILE A 57 0.40 3.35 6.49
CA ILE A 57 0.68 2.66 7.75
C ILE A 57 1.44 1.38 7.47
N ILE A 58 2.44 1.10 8.31
CA ILE A 58 3.11 -0.20 8.37
C ILE A 58 3.15 -0.62 9.84
N ALA A 59 2.33 -1.61 10.22
CA ALA A 59 2.20 -2.11 11.59
C ALA A 59 3.19 -3.25 11.83
N VAL A 60 4.42 -2.87 12.19
CA VAL A 60 5.56 -3.74 12.41
C VAL A 60 5.45 -4.41 13.78
N HIS A 61 5.28 -5.73 13.80
CA HIS A 61 5.16 -6.50 15.03
C HIS A 61 6.54 -6.99 15.50
N GLY A 62 6.89 -6.68 16.73
CA GLY A 62 7.97 -7.34 17.47
C GLY A 62 7.45 -8.46 18.38
N SER A 63 8.35 -9.35 18.77
CA SER A 63 8.07 -10.36 19.80
C SER A 63 8.01 -9.69 21.18
N VAL A 64 6.87 -9.81 21.89
CA VAL A 64 6.71 -9.27 23.25
C VAL A 64 7.21 -10.25 24.30
N TYR A 65 6.73 -11.49 24.23
CA TYR A 65 7.14 -12.59 25.11
C TYR A 65 7.76 -13.72 24.30
N ASP A 66 7.03 -14.18 23.29
CA ASP A 66 7.42 -15.19 22.33
C ASP A 66 7.21 -14.66 20.92
N ALA A 67 7.85 -15.30 19.94
CA ALA A 67 7.58 -15.03 18.54
C ALA A 67 6.14 -15.43 18.18
N THR A 68 5.47 -14.59 17.40
CA THR A 68 4.14 -14.87 16.82
C THR A 68 4.24 -14.85 15.30
N PRO A 69 3.23 -15.37 14.57
CA PRO A 69 3.22 -15.27 13.11
C PRO A 69 3.38 -13.81 12.62
N MET A 70 2.85 -12.83 13.37
CA MET A 70 2.96 -11.41 13.02
C MET A 70 4.40 -10.89 13.17
N SER A 71 5.10 -11.28 14.24
CA SER A 71 6.50 -10.88 14.42
C SER A 71 7.43 -11.57 13.41
N GLU A 72 7.16 -12.84 13.07
CA GLU A 72 7.91 -13.55 12.03
C GLU A 72 7.71 -12.94 10.64
N LEU A 73 6.48 -12.54 10.28
CA LEU A 73 6.22 -11.81 9.04
C LEU A 73 6.97 -10.47 8.99
N SER A 74 6.98 -9.72 10.10
CA SER A 74 7.72 -8.45 10.19
C SER A 74 9.23 -8.64 10.07
N GLU A 75 9.79 -9.68 10.68
CA GLU A 75 11.18 -10.09 10.50
C GLU A 75 11.47 -10.41 9.03
N LYS A 76 10.64 -11.23 8.37
CA LYS A 76 10.83 -11.57 6.95
C LYS A 76 10.65 -10.38 6.01
N ALA A 77 9.90 -9.37 6.41
CA ALA A 77 9.84 -8.10 5.71
C ALA A 77 11.10 -7.22 5.90
N GLY A 78 12.05 -7.65 6.73
CA GLY A 78 13.36 -7.00 6.92
C GLY A 78 13.40 -5.94 8.02
N TYR A 79 12.40 -5.91 8.91
CA TYR A 79 12.27 -4.87 9.94
C TYR A 79 13.11 -5.12 11.21
N GLU A 80 13.80 -6.25 11.33
CA GLU A 80 14.55 -6.65 12.53
C GLU A 80 15.52 -5.56 13.04
N GLU A 81 16.33 -4.97 12.15
CA GLU A 81 17.30 -3.93 12.54
C GLU A 81 16.60 -2.66 13.05
N ILE A 82 15.48 -2.26 12.43
CA ILE A 82 14.71 -1.09 12.86
C ILE A 82 14.06 -1.37 14.23
N LEU A 83 13.42 -2.53 14.38
CA LEU A 83 12.78 -2.98 15.62
C LEU A 83 13.78 -3.03 16.79
N SER A 84 15.03 -3.44 16.53
CA SER A 84 16.08 -3.49 17.56
C SER A 84 16.37 -2.12 18.22
N SER A 85 16.02 -1.02 17.55
CA SER A 85 16.17 0.35 18.06
C SER A 85 14.96 0.86 18.86
N ILE A 86 13.85 0.11 18.88
CA ILE A 86 12.61 0.50 19.54
C ILE A 86 12.61 -0.06 20.97
N ARG A 87 12.44 0.83 21.95
CA ARG A 87 12.61 0.49 23.38
C ARG A 87 11.36 -0.08 24.04
N GLY A 88 10.20 0.08 23.43
CA GLY A 88 8.92 -0.36 23.98
C GLY A 88 7.79 -0.17 22.99
N PHE A 89 6.70 -0.86 23.24
CA PHE A 89 5.49 -0.81 22.41
C PHE A 89 4.28 -0.33 23.25
N PRO A 90 3.30 0.35 22.63
CA PRO A 90 3.32 0.79 21.24
C PRO A 90 4.28 1.97 21.03
N ALA A 91 4.78 2.11 19.82
CA ALA A 91 5.64 3.21 19.41
C ALA A 91 5.44 3.47 17.92
N CYS A 92 5.77 4.66 17.42
CA CYS A 92 5.84 4.87 15.97
C CYS A 92 6.97 5.83 15.57
N LYS A 93 7.30 5.83 14.29
CA LYS A 93 8.13 6.85 13.65
C LYS A 93 7.42 7.36 12.41
N LEU A 94 7.30 8.68 12.31
CA LEU A 94 6.71 9.33 11.14
C LEU A 94 7.82 9.71 10.15
N ASP A 95 7.76 9.14 8.96
CA ASP A 95 8.72 9.33 7.87
C ASP A 95 10.19 9.07 8.27
N ARG A 96 10.42 8.41 9.41
CA ARG A 96 11.73 8.36 10.11
C ARG A 96 12.37 9.75 10.34
N GLN A 97 11.56 10.82 10.34
CA GLN A 97 12.01 12.20 10.56
C GLN A 97 11.70 12.70 11.98
N THR A 98 11.06 11.87 12.79
CA THR A 98 10.77 12.13 14.20
C THR A 98 11.62 11.22 15.08
N ASP A 99 11.79 11.63 16.34
CA ASP A 99 12.09 10.66 17.39
C ASP A 99 10.96 9.61 17.47
N THR A 100 11.19 8.54 18.24
CA THR A 100 10.11 7.58 18.53
C THR A 100 8.99 8.27 19.31
N LEU A 101 7.76 8.15 18.80
CA LEU A 101 6.54 8.74 19.36
C LEU A 101 5.60 7.65 19.89
N ASP A 102 4.58 8.07 20.65
CA ASP A 102 3.40 7.24 20.87
C ASP A 102 2.46 7.37 19.65
N PRO A 103 1.92 6.27 19.09
CA PRO A 103 1.07 6.30 17.89
C PRO A 103 -0.32 6.92 18.11
N TYR A 104 -0.67 7.30 19.34
CA TYR A 104 -1.93 7.98 19.65
C TYR A 104 -1.68 9.32 20.35
N TYR A 105 -0.84 9.32 21.38
CA TYR A 105 -0.52 10.51 22.16
C TYR A 105 0.50 11.44 21.47
N GLY A 106 1.19 11.00 20.42
CA GLY A 106 2.28 11.77 19.83
C GLY A 106 3.35 12.07 20.88
N ARG A 107 3.64 13.35 21.11
CA ARG A 107 4.53 13.82 22.19
C ARG A 107 3.81 14.12 23.52
N ALA A 108 2.48 14.13 23.53
CA ALA A 108 1.72 14.41 24.73
C ALA A 108 1.74 13.21 25.70
N SER A 109 1.33 13.44 26.95
CA SER A 109 1.19 12.38 27.96
C SER A 109 -0.17 11.66 27.91
N SER A 110 -1.17 12.28 27.30
CA SER A 110 -2.54 11.75 27.14
C SER A 110 -3.25 12.51 26.01
N GLY A 111 -4.38 11.98 25.53
CA GLY A 111 -5.22 12.57 24.49
C GLY A 111 -4.75 12.33 23.06
N TYR A 112 -5.66 12.34 22.08
CA TYR A 112 -5.34 12.09 20.68
C TYR A 112 -4.57 13.26 20.03
N HIS A 113 -3.24 13.21 20.11
CA HIS A 113 -2.35 14.32 19.71
C HIS A 113 -1.38 13.99 18.58
N ILE A 114 -1.20 12.71 18.21
CA ILE A 114 -0.32 12.29 17.09
C ILE A 114 -0.57 13.04 15.77
N THR A 115 -1.78 13.58 15.61
CA THR A 115 -2.16 14.39 14.46
C THR A 115 -1.31 15.64 14.28
N GLU A 116 -0.76 16.22 15.35
CA GLU A 116 0.09 17.41 15.27
C GLU A 116 1.39 17.10 14.52
N GLU A 117 1.98 15.94 14.81
CA GLU A 117 3.19 15.47 14.15
C GLU A 117 2.91 15.00 12.72
N ILE A 118 1.76 14.35 12.46
CA ILE A 118 1.35 14.00 11.10
C ILE A 118 1.13 15.26 10.25
N ASP A 119 0.40 16.26 10.76
CA ASP A 119 0.16 17.53 10.07
C ASP A 119 1.47 18.27 9.78
N ALA A 120 2.41 18.25 10.72
CA ALA A 120 3.75 18.81 10.53
C ALA A 120 4.52 18.12 9.39
N GLN A 121 4.46 16.79 9.28
CA GLN A 121 5.08 16.07 8.16
C GLN A 121 4.35 16.30 6.83
N LEU A 122 3.02 16.34 6.83
CA LEU A 122 2.21 16.61 5.63
C LEU A 122 2.42 18.00 5.06
N SER A 123 2.85 18.96 5.88
CA SER A 123 3.18 20.33 5.46
C SER A 123 4.50 20.42 4.66
N LYS A 124 5.33 19.37 4.68
CA LYS A 124 6.60 19.34 3.96
C LYS A 124 6.39 19.12 2.47
N THR A 125 7.30 19.67 1.69
CA THR A 125 7.34 19.48 0.23
C THR A 125 8.31 18.34 -0.10
N PRO A 126 7.84 17.20 -0.63
CA PRO A 126 8.72 16.08 -0.96
C PRO A 126 9.60 16.42 -2.16
N PRO A 127 10.74 15.75 -2.38
CA PRO A 127 11.62 16.00 -3.54
C PRO A 127 11.08 15.37 -4.84
N ALA A 128 10.22 14.36 -4.72
CA ALA A 128 9.65 13.60 -5.82
C ALA A 128 8.22 13.14 -5.53
N ASP A 129 7.50 12.84 -6.61
CA ASP A 129 6.22 12.12 -6.55
C ASP A 129 6.40 10.71 -7.12
N LEU A 130 5.64 9.76 -6.60
CA LEU A 130 5.74 8.35 -6.95
C LEU A 130 4.44 7.87 -7.58
N THR A 131 4.57 7.00 -8.57
CA THR A 131 3.45 6.21 -9.10
C THR A 131 3.89 4.75 -9.16
N ALA A 132 2.97 3.83 -8.96
CA ALA A 132 3.26 2.41 -9.03
C ALA A 132 2.11 1.62 -9.65
N THR A 133 2.44 0.50 -10.29
CA THR A 133 1.49 -0.51 -10.72
C THR A 133 1.93 -1.87 -10.21
N VAL A 134 0.96 -2.70 -9.82
CA VAL A 134 1.22 -4.05 -9.30
C VAL A 134 0.51 -5.08 -10.16
N SER A 135 1.17 -6.22 -10.39
CA SER A 135 0.59 -7.36 -11.11
C SER A 135 1.08 -8.69 -10.53
N TRP A 136 0.25 -9.72 -10.62
CA TRP A 136 0.65 -11.08 -10.26
C TRP A 136 1.64 -11.65 -11.28
N LYS A 137 2.70 -12.30 -10.81
CA LYS A 137 3.70 -12.95 -11.67
C LYS A 137 3.38 -14.41 -12.00
N ASP A 138 2.52 -15.02 -11.21
CA ASP A 138 2.17 -16.42 -11.32
C ASP A 138 0.68 -16.67 -11.09
N ALA A 139 0.20 -17.81 -11.59
CA ALA A 139 -1.20 -18.21 -11.49
C ALA A 139 -1.62 -18.63 -10.08
N ASP A 140 -0.66 -19.03 -9.24
CA ASP A 140 -0.89 -19.38 -7.84
C ASP A 140 -1.04 -18.13 -6.96
N CYS A 141 -0.79 -16.95 -7.54
CA CYS A 141 -0.72 -15.65 -6.87
C CYS A 141 0.20 -15.72 -5.64
N SER A 142 1.40 -16.27 -5.84
CA SER A 142 2.44 -16.40 -4.81
C SER A 142 3.41 -15.22 -4.81
N GLU A 143 3.57 -14.55 -5.95
CA GLU A 143 4.48 -13.43 -6.15
C GLU A 143 3.83 -12.31 -6.98
N ILE A 144 4.10 -11.07 -6.61
CA ILE A 144 3.73 -9.86 -7.34
C ILE A 144 4.97 -9.20 -7.96
N GLU A 145 4.80 -8.52 -9.08
CA GLU A 145 5.74 -7.52 -9.59
C GLU A 145 5.20 -6.13 -9.26
N VAL A 146 6.04 -5.32 -8.62
CA VAL A 146 5.79 -3.89 -8.39
C VAL A 146 6.67 -3.11 -9.37
N LYS A 147 6.02 -2.29 -10.19
CA LYS A 147 6.67 -1.35 -11.11
C LYS A 147 6.45 0.07 -10.61
N THR A 148 7.52 0.78 -10.31
CA THR A 148 7.51 2.15 -9.77
C THR A 148 8.08 3.14 -10.77
N ASN A 149 7.47 4.31 -10.89
CA ASN A 149 8.09 5.49 -11.48
C ASN A 149 8.21 6.60 -10.43
N VAL A 150 9.38 7.24 -10.39
CA VAL A 150 9.69 8.35 -9.48
C VAL A 150 9.99 9.59 -10.31
N ASN A 151 9.18 10.63 -10.14
CA ASN A 151 9.31 11.91 -10.84
C ASN A 151 9.94 12.93 -9.91
N PHE A 152 11.21 13.29 -10.15
CA PHE A 152 11.93 14.24 -9.31
C PHE A 152 11.71 15.68 -9.76
N TYR A 153 11.57 16.58 -8.79
CA TYR A 153 11.42 18.02 -9.02
C TYR A 153 12.65 18.80 -8.55
N GLN A 154 13.59 18.13 -7.90
CA GLN A 154 14.86 18.69 -7.42
C GLN A 154 16.01 17.80 -7.90
N SER A 155 17.15 18.41 -8.21
CA SER A 155 18.38 17.69 -8.60
C SER A 155 19.23 17.37 -7.37
N GLY A 156 20.03 16.31 -7.48
CA GLY A 156 20.91 15.87 -6.40
C GLY A 156 20.20 15.06 -5.31
N GLY A 157 20.92 14.81 -4.22
CA GLY A 157 20.53 13.85 -3.19
C GLY A 157 20.97 12.41 -3.52
N ASP A 158 21.07 11.58 -2.49
CA ASP A 158 21.32 10.14 -2.60
C ASP A 158 20.03 9.43 -2.17
N TYR A 159 19.26 9.01 -3.16
CA TYR A 159 17.94 8.42 -2.93
C TYR A 159 17.93 6.96 -3.34
N ARG A 160 17.16 6.16 -2.59
CA ARG A 160 16.90 4.75 -2.90
C ARG A 160 15.45 4.43 -2.64
N LEU A 161 14.94 3.43 -3.35
CA LEU A 161 13.62 2.89 -3.10
C LEU A 161 13.70 1.72 -2.12
N ALA A 162 12.72 1.65 -1.23
CA ALA A 162 12.40 0.45 -0.48
C ALA A 162 10.95 0.06 -0.76
N TYR A 163 10.66 -1.23 -0.59
CA TYR A 163 9.37 -1.82 -0.93
C TYR A 163 8.88 -2.65 0.25
N VAL A 164 7.59 -2.54 0.57
CA VAL A 164 6.93 -3.30 1.63
C VAL A 164 5.62 -3.82 1.07
N LEU A 165 5.36 -5.12 1.23
CA LEU A 165 4.07 -5.72 0.95
C LEU A 165 3.39 -5.89 2.30
N THR A 166 2.25 -5.24 2.50
CA THR A 166 1.44 -5.37 3.70
C THR A 166 0.20 -6.22 3.42
N ALA A 167 -0.31 -6.84 4.48
CA ALA A 167 -1.57 -7.55 4.45
C ALA A 167 -2.51 -7.02 5.53
N ASP A 168 -3.76 -6.84 5.11
CA ASP A 168 -4.86 -6.45 5.96
C ASP A 168 -5.66 -7.67 6.41
N SER A 169 -6.33 -7.49 7.55
CA SER A 169 -7.32 -8.41 8.06
C SER A 169 -6.83 -9.84 8.27
N LEU A 170 -5.60 -9.94 8.82
CA LEU A 170 -5.00 -11.19 9.31
C LEU A 170 -5.69 -11.59 10.62
N LYS A 171 -6.16 -12.83 10.70
CA LYS A 171 -6.93 -13.34 11.84
C LYS A 171 -6.62 -14.80 12.11
N ASP A 172 -6.67 -15.18 13.37
CA ASP A 172 -6.78 -16.57 13.82
C ASP A 172 -7.46 -16.58 15.21
N LYS A 173 -7.65 -17.76 15.79
CA LYS A 173 -8.25 -17.96 17.11
C LYS A 173 -7.27 -18.52 18.14
N SER A 174 -6.04 -18.88 17.76
CA SER A 174 -5.04 -19.36 18.70
C SER A 174 -4.57 -18.24 19.63
N SER A 175 -4.07 -18.61 20.81
CA SER A 175 -3.64 -17.64 21.83
C SER A 175 -2.50 -16.74 21.37
N SER A 176 -1.71 -17.14 20.37
CA SER A 176 -0.67 -16.31 19.73
C SER A 176 -1.22 -15.09 18.98
N TRP A 177 -2.54 -14.96 18.85
CA TRP A 177 -3.24 -13.84 18.18
C TRP A 177 -4.03 -12.95 19.13
N TYR A 178 -4.05 -13.29 20.43
CA TYR A 178 -4.80 -12.50 21.39
C TYR A 178 -4.11 -11.16 21.61
N GLN A 179 -4.85 -10.07 21.44
CA GLN A 179 -4.35 -8.78 21.86
C GLN A 179 -4.56 -8.64 23.37
N LEU A 180 -3.48 -8.45 24.13
CA LEU A 180 -3.60 -8.02 25.51
C LEU A 180 -4.10 -6.58 25.49
N ASN A 181 -5.09 -6.31 26.33
CA ASN A 181 -5.69 -5.00 26.49
C ASN A 181 -5.46 -4.54 27.92
N SER A 182 -4.69 -3.47 28.11
CA SER A 182 -4.45 -2.83 29.42
C SER A 182 -5.52 -1.81 29.79
N TYR A 183 -6.45 -1.49 28.89
CA TYR A 183 -7.56 -0.58 29.13
C TYR A 183 -8.80 -1.28 29.70
N TYR A 184 -8.82 -2.62 29.75
CA TYR A 184 -9.90 -3.37 30.40
C TYR A 184 -10.16 -2.84 31.82
N ASP A 185 -11.43 -2.68 32.18
CA ASP A 185 -11.88 -2.17 33.47
C ASP A 185 -11.44 -0.73 33.82
N LEU A 186 -10.99 0.09 32.84
CA LEU A 186 -10.68 1.53 33.04
C LEU A 186 -11.84 2.47 32.72
N ASP A 187 -13.08 2.02 32.92
CA ASP A 187 -14.31 2.75 32.57
C ASP A 187 -14.47 4.12 33.26
N ASP A 188 -13.89 4.27 34.46
CA ASP A 188 -13.99 5.50 35.26
C ASP A 188 -12.74 6.40 35.13
N ASP A 189 -11.72 5.95 34.40
CA ASP A 189 -10.47 6.69 34.21
C ASP A 189 -10.76 8.02 33.49
N PRO A 190 -10.41 9.18 34.08
CA PRO A 190 -10.75 10.48 33.53
C PRO A 190 -10.12 10.76 32.15
N ASP A 191 -8.99 10.13 31.84
CA ASP A 191 -8.26 10.32 30.58
C ASP A 191 -8.77 9.38 29.48
N VAL A 192 -9.52 8.33 29.83
CA VAL A 192 -10.02 7.31 28.90
C VAL A 192 -11.52 7.39 28.69
N LYS A 193 -12.32 7.60 29.76
CA LYS A 193 -13.78 7.43 29.73
C LYS A 193 -14.51 8.32 28.71
N ASN A 194 -13.93 9.48 28.40
CA ASN A 194 -14.48 10.44 27.45
C ASN A 194 -13.75 10.45 26.11
N ASP A 195 -12.71 9.63 25.96
CA ASP A 195 -11.98 9.49 24.70
C ASP A 195 -12.77 8.54 23.78
N PRO A 196 -13.27 9.01 22.62
CA PRO A 196 -14.13 8.19 21.76
C PRO A 196 -13.40 6.99 21.12
N ASN A 197 -12.07 7.03 21.02
CA ASN A 197 -11.29 5.96 20.40
C ASN A 197 -10.75 4.97 21.43
N LEU A 198 -10.49 5.41 22.67
CA LEU A 198 -9.99 4.54 23.75
C LEU A 198 -11.09 3.97 24.65
N ALA A 199 -12.18 4.70 24.89
CA ALA A 199 -13.31 4.22 25.69
C ALA A 199 -13.90 2.87 25.21
N PRO A 200 -13.98 2.55 23.90
CA PRO A 200 -14.43 1.23 23.48
C PRO A 200 -13.59 0.08 24.06
N TYR A 201 -12.28 0.28 24.23
CA TYR A 201 -11.38 -0.74 24.77
C TYR A 201 -11.58 -1.00 26.27
N THR A 202 -12.23 -0.10 27.02
CA THR A 202 -12.55 -0.37 28.44
C THR A 202 -13.65 -1.41 28.59
N LYS A 203 -14.49 -1.57 27.55
CA LYS A 203 -15.57 -2.55 27.47
C LYS A 203 -15.13 -3.89 26.88
N GLU A 204 -13.95 -3.93 26.29
CA GLU A 204 -13.35 -5.15 25.77
C GLU A 204 -12.72 -5.99 26.88
N SER A 205 -12.65 -7.30 26.64
CA SER A 205 -11.99 -8.19 27.60
C SER A 205 -10.48 -7.95 27.66
N LYS A 206 -9.85 -8.33 28.78
CA LYS A 206 -8.38 -8.31 28.95
C LYS A 206 -7.61 -8.96 27.80
N TYR A 207 -8.17 -10.01 27.19
CA TYR A 207 -7.60 -10.68 26.03
C TYR A 207 -8.60 -10.61 24.87
N ILE A 208 -8.38 -9.71 23.93
CA ILE A 208 -9.24 -9.59 22.75
C ILE A 208 -8.92 -10.75 21.80
N LYS A 209 -9.83 -11.74 21.75
CA LYS A 209 -9.59 -13.01 21.05
C LYS A 209 -9.94 -13.00 19.56
N ASN A 210 -10.72 -12.01 19.11
CA ASN A 210 -11.19 -11.89 17.73
C ASN A 210 -10.48 -10.73 17.02
N MET A 211 -9.19 -10.55 17.29
CA MET A 211 -8.43 -9.45 16.72
C MET A 211 -8.23 -9.64 15.21
N SER A 212 -8.24 -8.52 14.49
CA SER A 212 -7.96 -8.43 13.06
C SER A 212 -6.79 -7.48 12.87
N TYR A 213 -5.62 -8.02 12.58
CA TYR A 213 -4.43 -7.20 12.36
C TYR A 213 -4.38 -6.70 10.93
N ASN A 214 -4.23 -5.38 10.78
CA ASN A 214 -4.14 -4.70 9.50
C ASN A 214 -2.74 -4.09 9.32
N HIS A 215 -2.41 -3.75 8.08
CA HIS A 215 -1.18 -3.08 7.68
C HIS A 215 0.10 -3.81 8.08
N VAL A 216 0.01 -5.13 8.27
CA VAL A 216 1.13 -5.95 8.74
C VAL A 216 2.09 -6.19 7.58
N PRO A 217 3.38 -5.82 7.68
CA PRO A 217 4.34 -6.13 6.65
C PRO A 217 4.56 -7.64 6.57
N ILE A 218 4.37 -8.21 5.38
CA ILE A 218 4.53 -9.64 5.10
C ILE A 218 5.75 -9.94 4.24
N ASP A 219 6.23 -8.95 3.49
CA ASP A 219 7.49 -9.03 2.74
C ASP A 219 8.07 -7.63 2.56
N GLY A 220 9.36 -7.54 2.30
CA GLY A 220 10.03 -6.27 2.15
C GLY A 220 11.39 -6.37 1.50
N GLN A 221 11.78 -5.29 0.83
CA GLN A 221 13.08 -5.17 0.17
C GLN A 221 13.69 -3.80 0.43
N GLY A 222 14.92 -3.81 0.94
CA GLY A 222 15.65 -2.58 1.24
C GLY A 222 15.02 -1.74 2.37
N VAL A 223 14.11 -2.27 3.18
CA VAL A 223 13.35 -1.48 4.16
C VAL A 223 14.23 -0.63 5.09
N ASN A 224 15.37 -1.15 5.54
CA ASN A 224 16.27 -0.37 6.38
C ASN A 224 17.08 0.67 5.58
N LYS A 225 17.82 0.23 4.56
CA LYS A 225 18.87 1.03 3.90
C LYS A 225 18.56 1.44 2.46
N GLY A 226 17.38 1.12 1.93
CA GLY A 226 17.05 1.23 0.52
C GLY A 226 17.77 0.19 -0.36
N LEU A 227 17.15 -0.17 -1.48
CA LEU A 227 17.75 -1.05 -2.47
C LEU A 227 18.83 -0.31 -3.26
N GLU A 228 20.04 -0.84 -3.24
CA GLU A 228 21.14 -0.35 -4.07
C GLU A 228 20.81 -0.52 -5.56
N GLY A 229 21.14 0.48 -6.37
CA GLY A 229 20.82 0.51 -7.80
C GLY A 229 19.34 0.76 -8.14
N SER A 230 18.48 1.01 -7.14
CA SER A 230 17.06 1.26 -7.40
C SER A 230 16.76 2.61 -8.05
N LEU A 231 17.70 3.56 -7.92
CA LEU A 231 17.70 4.87 -8.55
C LEU A 231 19.14 5.19 -8.98
N PRO A 232 19.35 6.07 -9.98
CA PRO A 232 20.70 6.42 -10.41
C PRO A 232 21.41 7.29 -9.37
N GLU A 233 22.75 7.24 -9.37
CA GLU A 233 23.59 8.02 -8.45
C GLU A 233 23.41 9.55 -8.60
N THR A 234 23.00 10.00 -9.79
CA THR A 234 22.75 11.42 -10.07
C THR A 234 21.30 11.64 -10.47
N ILE A 235 20.56 12.32 -9.60
CA ILE A 235 19.18 12.74 -9.84
C ILE A 235 19.14 14.09 -10.55
N THR A 236 18.35 14.16 -11.62
CA THR A 236 18.10 15.39 -12.38
C THR A 236 16.65 15.82 -12.24
N ALA A 237 16.42 17.07 -11.83
CA ALA A 237 15.08 17.65 -11.76
C ALA A 237 14.33 17.56 -13.11
N GLY A 238 13.04 17.23 -13.05
CA GLY A 238 12.19 17.01 -14.22
C GLY A 238 12.35 15.63 -14.88
N SER A 239 13.26 14.77 -14.38
CA SER A 239 13.42 13.41 -14.88
C SER A 239 12.52 12.41 -14.15
N SER A 240 12.21 11.32 -14.85
CA SER A 240 11.48 10.18 -14.32
C SER A 240 12.38 8.94 -14.35
N TYR A 241 12.37 8.17 -13.27
CA TYR A 241 13.14 6.93 -13.15
C TYR A 241 12.23 5.76 -12.83
N GLU A 242 12.38 4.67 -13.58
CA GLU A 242 11.61 3.43 -13.40
C GLU A 242 12.43 2.40 -12.62
N HIS A 243 11.80 1.68 -11.70
CA HIS A 243 12.38 0.51 -11.05
C HIS A 243 11.32 -0.59 -10.86
N ARG A 244 11.78 -1.84 -10.78
CA ARG A 244 10.91 -3.01 -10.58
C ARG A 244 11.45 -3.94 -9.53
N VAL A 245 10.57 -4.49 -8.72
CA VAL A 245 10.89 -5.58 -7.77
C VAL A 245 9.82 -6.66 -7.83
N SER A 246 10.19 -7.87 -7.44
CA SER A 246 9.22 -8.94 -7.16
C SER A 246 9.07 -9.12 -5.65
N MET A 247 7.85 -9.27 -5.15
CA MET A 247 7.59 -9.49 -3.72
C MET A 247 6.71 -10.72 -3.56
N ARG A 248 6.99 -11.53 -2.55
CA ARG A 248 6.31 -12.81 -2.32
C ARG A 248 5.28 -12.70 -1.22
N VAL A 249 4.10 -13.23 -1.47
CA VAL A 249 3.05 -13.44 -0.48
C VAL A 249 3.45 -14.60 0.42
N ARG A 250 3.80 -14.32 1.69
CA ARG A 250 4.36 -15.29 2.65
C ARG A 250 3.32 -16.27 3.24
N THR A 251 2.63 -16.99 2.36
CA THR A 251 1.70 -18.07 2.74
C THR A 251 2.40 -19.28 3.37
N ASP A 252 3.73 -19.37 3.23
CA ASP A 252 4.57 -20.34 3.94
C ASP A 252 4.65 -20.08 5.46
N ILE A 253 4.52 -18.83 5.89
CA ILE A 253 4.46 -18.45 7.31
C ILE A 253 3.01 -18.41 7.78
N LEU A 254 2.16 -17.78 6.97
CA LEU A 254 0.75 -17.61 7.31
C LEU A 254 -0.16 -18.05 6.15
N PRO A 255 -0.65 -19.30 6.16
CA PRO A 255 -1.39 -19.88 5.03
C PRO A 255 -2.70 -19.17 4.66
N ASN A 256 -3.30 -18.42 5.59
CA ASN A 256 -4.60 -17.77 5.42
C ASN A 256 -4.50 -16.27 5.06
N ILE A 257 -3.34 -15.80 4.59
CA ILE A 257 -3.23 -14.46 3.99
C ILE A 257 -4.22 -14.34 2.83
N ARG A 258 -5.15 -13.39 2.95
CA ARG A 258 -6.17 -13.12 1.94
C ARG A 258 -5.63 -12.12 0.93
N LYS A 259 -5.61 -12.53 -0.34
CA LYS A 259 -4.92 -11.83 -1.44
C LYS A 259 -5.63 -10.56 -1.87
N GLU A 260 -6.93 -10.45 -1.58
CA GLU A 260 -7.76 -9.27 -1.83
C GLU A 260 -7.51 -8.11 -0.83
N TYR A 261 -6.68 -8.35 0.19
CA TYR A 261 -6.33 -7.39 1.25
C TYR A 261 -4.82 -7.13 1.28
N LEU A 262 -4.18 -7.08 0.12
CA LEU A 262 -2.74 -6.84 0.00
C LEU A 262 -2.48 -5.44 -0.55
N HIS A 263 -1.47 -4.76 0.00
CA HIS A 263 -1.04 -3.43 -0.45
C HIS A 263 0.47 -3.40 -0.64
N ALA A 264 0.94 -2.85 -1.75
CA ALA A 264 2.36 -2.59 -1.96
C ALA A 264 2.66 -1.13 -1.63
N ILE A 265 3.62 -0.92 -0.73
CA ILE A 265 4.10 0.37 -0.28
C ILE A 265 5.51 0.57 -0.83
N ILE A 266 5.74 1.73 -1.44
CA ILE A 266 7.02 2.14 -1.98
C ILE A 266 7.50 3.37 -1.23
N LEU A 267 8.68 3.27 -0.62
CA LEU A 267 9.30 4.31 0.18
C LEU A 267 10.43 4.96 -0.61
N LEU A 268 10.44 6.29 -0.70
CA LEU A 268 11.59 7.05 -1.19
C LEU A 268 12.49 7.41 0.00
N LEU A 269 13.59 6.68 0.14
CA LEU A 269 14.56 6.86 1.22
C LEU A 269 15.67 7.81 0.80
N ASN A 270 15.95 8.79 1.66
CA ASN A 270 17.11 9.65 1.58
C ASN A 270 18.26 9.02 2.37
N LYS A 271 19.35 8.64 1.70
CA LYS A 271 20.48 7.93 2.31
C LYS A 271 21.37 8.77 3.17
N GLN A 272 21.36 10.09 2.96
CA GLN A 272 22.15 11.02 3.74
C GLN A 272 21.54 11.20 5.14
N THR A 273 20.20 11.20 5.22
CA THR A 273 19.46 11.41 6.46
C THR A 273 18.84 10.14 7.05
N ASN A 274 18.78 9.04 6.28
CA ASN A 274 18.00 7.82 6.55
C ASN A 274 16.49 8.05 6.76
N GLN A 275 15.97 9.11 6.16
CA GLN A 275 14.56 9.50 6.24
C GLN A 275 13.75 8.99 5.04
N ILE A 276 12.45 8.87 5.22
CA ILE A 276 11.48 8.68 4.14
C ILE A 276 11.00 10.06 3.70
N ASP A 277 11.34 10.46 2.48
CA ASP A 277 10.98 11.80 1.99
C ASP A 277 9.61 11.83 1.32
N ASN A 278 9.19 10.72 0.71
CA ASN A 278 7.82 10.50 0.24
C ASN A 278 7.54 9.00 0.08
N ALA A 279 6.27 8.65 -0.14
CA ALA A 279 5.88 7.28 -0.43
C ALA A 279 4.61 7.23 -1.29
N ILE A 280 4.28 6.02 -1.75
CA ILE A 280 2.97 5.68 -2.29
C ILE A 280 2.57 4.28 -1.83
N GLU A 281 1.29 4.09 -1.57
CA GLU A 281 0.65 2.80 -1.33
C GLU A 281 -0.29 2.51 -2.50
N VAL A 282 -0.26 1.28 -2.99
CA VAL A 282 -1.13 0.81 -4.07
C VAL A 282 -1.69 -0.57 -3.73
N ASP A 283 -2.99 -0.73 -3.95
CA ASP A 283 -3.65 -2.03 -3.76
C ASP A 283 -3.08 -3.05 -4.75
N VAL A 284 -2.83 -4.26 -4.27
CA VAL A 284 -2.58 -5.40 -5.15
C VAL A 284 -3.93 -5.78 -5.77
N PRO A 285 -4.02 -5.90 -7.11
CA PRO A 285 -5.27 -6.30 -7.73
C PRO A 285 -5.69 -7.67 -7.17
N PRO A 286 -6.98 -7.86 -6.80
CA PRO A 286 -7.46 -9.16 -6.38
C PRO A 286 -7.09 -10.22 -7.42
N PRO A 287 -6.75 -11.45 -7.00
CA PRO A 287 -6.52 -12.54 -7.94
C PRO A 287 -7.70 -12.60 -8.92
N HIS A 288 -7.44 -12.32 -10.19
CA HIS A 288 -8.48 -12.48 -11.18
C HIS A 288 -8.87 -13.96 -11.18
N THR A 289 -10.16 -14.28 -10.96
CA THR A 289 -10.72 -15.57 -11.41
C THR A 289 -10.80 -15.55 -12.93
N ALA A 290 -9.66 -15.39 -13.58
CA ALA A 290 -9.52 -15.52 -15.00
C ALA A 290 -8.71 -16.79 -15.20
N SER A 291 -9.42 -17.88 -15.51
CA SER A 291 -8.86 -18.98 -16.27
C SER A 291 -8.34 -18.42 -17.60
N ILE A 292 -7.18 -17.76 -17.57
CA ILE A 292 -6.42 -17.47 -18.78
C ILE A 292 -5.54 -18.68 -18.98
N THR A 293 -6.15 -19.75 -19.52
CA THR A 293 -5.38 -20.62 -20.40
C THR A 293 -4.79 -19.71 -21.47
N THR A 294 -3.47 -19.69 -21.55
CA THR A 294 -2.73 -19.15 -22.69
C THR A 294 -3.43 -19.62 -23.96
N ALA A 295 -4.18 -18.72 -24.60
CA ALA A 295 -4.76 -19.02 -25.90
C ALA A 295 -3.59 -19.22 -26.84
N GLN A 296 -3.40 -20.45 -27.31
CA GLN A 296 -2.59 -20.67 -28.50
C GLN A 296 -3.12 -19.72 -29.58
N ASN A 297 -2.22 -18.99 -30.22
CA ASN A 297 -2.50 -18.09 -31.34
C ASN A 297 -2.95 -18.87 -32.59
N SER A 298 -4.02 -19.64 -32.49
CA SER A 298 -4.81 -20.08 -33.64
C SER A 298 -5.98 -19.12 -33.77
N LEU A 299 -6.03 -18.36 -34.87
CA LEU A 299 -7.22 -17.59 -35.21
C LEU A 299 -8.40 -18.57 -35.26
N PRO A 300 -9.47 -18.34 -34.47
CA PRO A 300 -10.59 -19.26 -34.42
C PRO A 300 -11.30 -19.27 -35.78
N THR A 301 -11.66 -20.48 -36.24
CA THR A 301 -12.32 -20.71 -37.53
C THR A 301 -13.83 -20.63 -37.37
N VAL A 302 -14.55 -20.26 -38.44
CA VAL A 302 -16.01 -20.23 -38.43
C VAL A 302 -16.56 -21.66 -38.43
N THR A 303 -17.42 -21.97 -37.46
CA THR A 303 -18.04 -23.30 -37.28
C THR A 303 -19.52 -23.34 -37.64
N ALA A 304 -20.21 -22.20 -37.63
CA ALA A 304 -21.59 -22.07 -38.06
C ALA A 304 -21.98 -20.63 -38.41
N TYR A 305 -23.01 -20.49 -39.23
CA TYR A 305 -23.67 -19.24 -39.58
C TYR A 305 -25.11 -19.25 -39.06
N TYR A 306 -25.61 -18.10 -38.66
CA TYR A 306 -26.98 -17.90 -38.20
C TYR A 306 -27.55 -16.60 -38.77
N SER A 307 -28.85 -16.62 -39.05
CA SER A 307 -29.63 -15.42 -39.32
C SER A 307 -29.81 -14.59 -38.03
N VAL A 308 -30.22 -13.34 -38.19
CA VAL A 308 -30.45 -12.41 -37.07
C VAL A 308 -31.54 -12.88 -36.09
N ASP A 309 -32.45 -13.74 -36.54
CA ASP A 309 -33.49 -14.37 -35.72
C ASP A 309 -33.08 -15.75 -35.18
N GLY A 310 -31.79 -16.12 -35.30
CA GLY A 310 -31.19 -17.27 -34.63
C GLY A 310 -31.33 -18.61 -35.36
N ARG A 311 -31.82 -18.66 -36.60
CA ARG A 311 -31.85 -19.90 -37.39
C ARG A 311 -30.46 -20.21 -37.95
N ARG A 312 -30.06 -21.48 -37.91
CA ARG A 312 -28.79 -21.94 -38.48
C ARG A 312 -28.85 -21.90 -40.01
N LEU A 313 -27.82 -21.34 -40.64
CA LEU A 313 -27.67 -21.25 -42.09
C LEU A 313 -26.59 -22.22 -42.58
N THR A 314 -26.75 -22.74 -43.79
CA THR A 314 -25.75 -23.61 -44.45
C THR A 314 -24.60 -22.82 -45.08
N HIS A 315 -24.86 -21.58 -45.49
CA HIS A 315 -23.89 -20.60 -46.00
C HIS A 315 -24.35 -19.22 -45.51
N PRO A 316 -23.46 -18.22 -45.38
CA PRO A 316 -23.88 -16.88 -45.00
C PRO A 316 -24.72 -16.23 -46.11
N GLN A 317 -25.60 -15.31 -45.72
CA GLN A 317 -26.45 -14.53 -46.63
C GLN A 317 -25.90 -13.12 -46.85
N GLN A 318 -26.31 -12.44 -47.91
CA GLN A 318 -26.05 -11.01 -48.05
C GLN A 318 -26.70 -10.25 -46.88
N GLY A 319 -25.99 -9.26 -46.34
CA GLY A 319 -26.38 -8.50 -45.16
C GLY A 319 -25.88 -9.09 -43.84
N LEU A 320 -26.62 -8.87 -42.76
CA LEU A 320 -26.18 -9.20 -41.40
C LEU A 320 -26.29 -10.70 -41.10
N ASN A 321 -25.19 -11.28 -40.66
CA ASN A 321 -25.06 -12.67 -40.20
C ASN A 321 -24.50 -12.70 -38.78
N ILE A 322 -24.84 -13.74 -38.04
CA ILE A 322 -24.17 -14.10 -36.79
C ILE A 322 -23.30 -15.33 -37.06
N ILE A 323 -22.00 -15.24 -36.84
CA ILE A 323 -21.07 -16.37 -36.98
C ILE A 323 -20.71 -16.93 -35.62
N ARG A 324 -20.59 -18.26 -35.51
CA ARG A 324 -20.01 -18.95 -34.35
C ARG A 324 -18.60 -19.40 -34.70
N LEU A 325 -17.68 -19.17 -33.79
CA LEU A 325 -16.26 -19.48 -33.93
C LEU A 325 -15.89 -20.74 -33.15
N SER A 326 -14.78 -21.39 -33.50
CA SER A 326 -14.32 -22.63 -32.85
C SER A 326 -13.90 -22.45 -31.39
N ASP A 327 -13.59 -21.22 -30.98
CA ASP A 327 -13.37 -20.83 -29.59
C ASP A 327 -14.67 -20.64 -28.78
N GLY A 328 -15.83 -20.89 -29.40
CA GLY A 328 -17.15 -20.74 -28.78
C GLY A 328 -17.71 -19.32 -28.83
N SER A 329 -16.94 -18.32 -29.27
CA SER A 329 -17.42 -16.94 -29.41
C SER A 329 -18.37 -16.78 -30.59
N THR A 330 -19.21 -15.72 -30.54
CA THR A 330 -20.11 -15.34 -31.63
C THR A 330 -19.87 -13.91 -32.07
N ARG A 331 -19.87 -13.65 -33.39
CA ARG A 331 -19.67 -12.30 -33.96
C ARG A 331 -20.77 -11.93 -34.94
N LYS A 332 -21.09 -10.64 -35.01
CA LYS A 332 -21.95 -10.07 -36.05
C LYS A 332 -21.08 -9.67 -37.25
N VAL A 333 -21.40 -10.18 -38.43
CA VAL A 333 -20.66 -9.90 -39.67
C VAL A 333 -21.64 -9.45 -40.75
N MET A 334 -21.28 -8.38 -41.45
CA MET A 334 -22.07 -7.86 -42.56
C MET A 334 -21.41 -8.32 -43.86
N ILE A 335 -22.14 -9.06 -44.69
CA ILE A 335 -21.68 -9.49 -46.02
C ILE A 335 -22.26 -8.54 -47.05
N THR A 336 -21.40 -7.80 -47.75
CA THR A 336 -21.81 -6.74 -48.69
C THR A 336 -22.02 -7.23 -50.11
N GLU A 337 -21.48 -8.39 -50.50
CA GLU A 337 -21.51 -8.94 -51.87
C GLU A 337 -21.80 -10.44 -51.87
#